data_AF-A0AA37UHG6-F1
#
_entry.id   AF-A0AA37UHG6-F1
#
_cell.length_a   1.000
_cell.length_b   1.000
_cell.length_c   1.000
_cell.angle_alpha   90.00
_cell.angle_beta   90.00
_cell.angle_gamma   90.00
#
_symmetry.space_group_name_H-M   'P 1'
#
loop_
_entity.id
_entity.type
_entity.pdbx_description
1 polymer ?
#
loop_
_entity_poly.entity_id
_entity_poly.type
_entity_poly.pdbx_seq_one_letter_code
_entity_poly.pdbx_strand_id
1 'polypeptide(L)'
;MHEVQRAEGRAADGTGAVIRLAAPIAEADALRLGPLRAEREARIDGGRVRVREQRRLGAILLSSTPVSATRDDVGPAFAAHLRELGLDALHWTDAATALRARLALLHRELGAPWPAVDDEQLLAALEPDLAGLRPDASLQRLDVLSALRRLLPWPEASRLDELVPEHLAVPSGSRVRIAYSADPDGRPVVAVKLQELFGLAETPRLVQGRVRVLFHLLSPGRAPLAVTDDLASFWNGPYADVRKQMRGRYPKHPWPEDPWTAPATAKTTKRMREG
;
A
#
# COMPACT_ATOMS: atom_id res chain seq x y z
N MET A 1 -55.45 -17.14 37.62
CA MET A 1 -55.93 -16.42 36.42
C MET A 1 -55.06 -15.19 36.30
N HIS A 2 -53.97 -15.25 35.53
CA HIS A 2 -53.02 -14.13 35.43
C HIS A 2 -53.59 -13.08 34.48
N GLU A 3 -53.78 -11.87 35.00
CA GLU A 3 -54.33 -10.73 34.29
C GLU A 3 -53.32 -10.26 33.22
N VAL A 4 -53.74 -10.31 31.96
CA VAL A 4 -52.95 -9.85 30.82
C VAL A 4 -53.22 -8.35 30.65
N GLN A 5 -52.34 -7.51 31.18
CA GLN A 5 -52.38 -6.07 30.87
C GLN A 5 -51.85 -5.83 29.46
N ARG A 6 -52.70 -5.27 28.59
CA ARG A 6 -52.29 -4.74 27.29
C ARG A 6 -51.71 -3.34 27.49
N ALA A 7 -50.42 -3.20 27.20
CA ALA A 7 -49.79 -1.90 27.00
C ALA A 7 -49.74 -1.59 25.49
N GLU A 8 -50.09 -0.36 25.09
CA GLU A 8 -49.87 0.12 23.72
C GLU A 8 -48.36 0.24 23.47
N GLY A 9 -47.80 -0.70 22.71
CA GLY A 9 -46.38 -0.70 22.39
C GLY A 9 -46.01 0.49 21.50
N ARG A 10 -45.14 1.37 22.00
CA ARG A 10 -44.37 2.26 21.11
C ARG A 10 -43.42 1.38 20.28
N ALA A 11 -43.35 1.66 18.99
CA ALA A 11 -42.38 1.02 18.09
C ALA A 11 -40.98 1.15 18.69
N ALA A 12 -40.26 0.03 18.82
CA ALA A 12 -38.87 0.07 19.26
C ALA A 12 -38.04 0.82 18.22
N ASP A 13 -37.21 1.75 18.70
CA ASP A 13 -36.39 2.65 17.90
C ASP A 13 -35.65 1.90 16.77
N GLY A 14 -36.16 2.04 15.54
CA GLY A 14 -35.44 1.76 14.30
C GLY A 14 -35.69 0.42 13.57
N THR A 15 -36.36 -0.58 14.15
CA THR A 15 -36.53 -1.90 13.49
C THR A 15 -37.94 -2.20 12.97
N GLY A 16 -38.95 -1.44 13.40
CA GLY A 16 -40.35 -1.67 13.02
C GLY A 16 -41.00 -2.91 13.67
N ALA A 17 -40.30 -3.60 14.58
CA ALA A 17 -40.85 -4.75 15.30
C ALA A 17 -41.85 -4.31 16.39
N VAL A 18 -42.98 -5.02 16.49
CA VAL A 18 -44.03 -4.76 17.51
C VAL A 18 -44.17 -5.97 18.42
N ILE A 19 -43.96 -5.77 19.71
CA ILE A 19 -44.24 -6.79 20.74
C ILE A 19 -45.77 -6.92 20.85
N ARG A 20 -46.32 -8.07 20.45
CA ARG A 20 -47.77 -8.34 20.48
C ARG A 20 -48.24 -8.98 21.79
N LEU A 21 -47.38 -9.82 22.38
CA LEU A 21 -47.59 -10.51 23.66
C LEU A 21 -46.24 -10.63 24.37
N ALA A 22 -46.24 -10.45 25.68
CA ALA A 22 -45.07 -10.63 26.53
C ALA A 22 -45.53 -11.08 27.93
N ALA A 23 -44.63 -11.72 28.67
CA ALA A 23 -44.81 -12.03 30.08
C ALA A 23 -43.61 -11.47 30.87
N PRO A 24 -43.83 -10.89 32.06
CA PRO A 24 -42.72 -10.48 32.91
C PRO A 24 -41.94 -11.71 33.37
N ILE A 25 -40.62 -11.57 33.46
CA ILE A 25 -39.73 -12.57 34.03
C ILE A 25 -38.84 -11.89 35.05
N ALA A 26 -38.59 -12.54 36.17
CA ALA A 26 -37.63 -12.03 37.14
C ALA A 26 -36.22 -12.10 36.53
N GLU A 27 -35.40 -11.08 36.78
CA GLU A 27 -34.03 -11.00 36.24
C GLU A 27 -33.22 -12.26 36.56
N ALA A 28 -33.33 -12.77 37.79
CA ALA A 28 -32.62 -13.98 38.21
C ALA A 28 -33.02 -15.24 37.43
N ASP A 29 -34.27 -15.32 36.94
CA ASP A 29 -34.71 -16.42 36.06
C ASP A 29 -34.20 -16.20 34.64
N ALA A 30 -34.28 -14.97 34.12
CA ALA A 30 -33.77 -14.62 32.79
C ALA A 30 -32.26 -14.90 32.64
N LEU A 31 -31.46 -14.51 33.65
CA LEU A 31 -30.01 -14.75 33.67
C LEU A 31 -29.63 -16.23 33.72
N ARG A 32 -30.52 -17.11 34.22
CA ARG A 32 -30.31 -18.57 34.25
C ARG A 32 -30.66 -19.24 32.92
N LEU A 33 -31.57 -18.65 32.15
CA LEU A 33 -32.09 -19.24 30.92
C LEU A 33 -31.26 -18.87 29.69
N GLY A 34 -30.65 -17.68 29.67
CA GLY A 34 -29.89 -17.19 28.51
C GLY A 34 -28.37 -17.31 28.69
N PRO A 35 -27.60 -17.22 27.58
CA PRO A 35 -26.15 -17.21 27.63
C PRO A 35 -25.66 -15.88 28.21
N LEU A 36 -25.33 -15.88 29.51
CA LEU A 36 -24.69 -14.76 30.17
C LEU A 36 -23.18 -14.74 29.84
N ARG A 37 -22.69 -13.62 29.32
CA ARG A 37 -21.28 -13.42 28.99
C ARG A 37 -20.76 -12.14 29.61
N ALA A 38 -19.50 -12.18 30.06
CA ALA A 38 -18.72 -11.01 30.43
C ALA A 38 -17.60 -10.88 29.40
N GLU A 39 -17.56 -9.74 28.72
CA GLU A 39 -16.63 -9.48 27.62
C GLU A 39 -16.00 -8.11 27.80
N ARG A 40 -14.72 -7.98 27.43
CA ARG A 40 -14.03 -6.71 27.38
C ARG A 40 -14.12 -6.18 25.96
N GLU A 41 -14.67 -4.99 25.80
CA GLU A 41 -14.72 -4.29 24.53
C GLU A 41 -13.70 -3.15 24.58
N ALA A 42 -12.69 -3.22 23.72
CA ALA A 42 -11.65 -2.22 23.59
C ALA A 42 -11.77 -1.48 22.25
N ARG A 43 -11.78 -0.15 22.28
CA ARG A 43 -11.88 0.70 21.09
C ARG A 43 -10.97 1.91 21.20
N ILE A 44 -10.62 2.52 20.07
CA ILE A 44 -9.93 3.80 20.06
C ILE A 44 -10.96 4.93 20.11
N ASP A 45 -10.82 5.83 21.09
CA ASP A 45 -11.68 7.01 21.25
C ASP A 45 -10.80 8.19 21.68
N GLY A 46 -10.84 9.29 20.91
CA GLY A 46 -9.95 10.44 21.14
C GLY A 46 -8.46 10.07 21.11
N GLY A 47 -8.07 9.15 20.21
CA GLY A 47 -6.69 8.71 20.00
C GLY A 47 -6.10 7.81 21.09
N ARG A 48 -6.93 7.22 21.95
CA ARG A 48 -6.48 6.28 22.99
C ARG A 48 -7.42 5.09 23.13
N VAL A 49 -6.87 3.98 23.59
CA VAL A 49 -7.61 2.76 23.92
C VAL A 49 -8.51 3.04 25.13
N ARG A 50 -9.81 2.84 24.93
CA ARG A 50 -10.85 2.86 25.96
C ARG A 50 -11.44 1.46 26.04
N VAL A 51 -11.52 0.93 27.25
CA VAL A 51 -12.03 -0.42 27.48
C VAL A 51 -13.26 -0.35 28.37
N ARG A 52 -14.27 -1.15 28.02
CA ARG A 52 -15.47 -1.34 28.84
C ARG A 52 -15.66 -2.82 29.08
N GLU A 53 -15.92 -3.18 30.32
CA GLU A 53 -16.40 -4.50 30.67
C GLU A 53 -17.92 -4.53 30.49
N GLN A 54 -18.38 -5.38 29.58
CA GLN A 54 -19.78 -5.54 29.25
C GLN A 54 -20.30 -6.86 29.78
N ARG A 55 -21.47 -6.83 30.43
CA ARG A 55 -22.24 -8.05 30.75
C ARG A 55 -23.42 -8.11 29.79
N ARG A 56 -23.57 -9.22 29.08
CA ARG A 56 -24.61 -9.42 28.07
C ARG A 56 -25.38 -10.71 28.31
N LEU A 57 -26.69 -10.68 28.11
CA LEU A 57 -27.55 -11.86 28.01
C LEU A 57 -27.93 -12.02 26.53
N GLY A 58 -27.19 -12.87 25.82
CA GLY A 58 -27.29 -12.91 24.36
C GLY A 58 -27.00 -11.54 23.73
N ALA A 59 -27.95 -10.99 22.98
CA ALA A 59 -27.82 -9.67 22.35
C ALA A 59 -28.07 -8.49 23.30
N ILE A 60 -28.63 -8.72 24.49
CA ILE A 60 -29.07 -7.69 25.43
C ILE A 60 -27.88 -7.26 26.30
N LEU A 61 -27.51 -5.98 26.25
CA LEU A 61 -26.51 -5.38 27.15
C LEU A 61 -27.14 -5.11 28.53
N LEU A 62 -26.65 -5.79 29.57
CA LEU A 62 -27.13 -5.64 30.94
C LEU A 62 -26.37 -4.52 31.68
N SER A 63 -25.05 -4.49 31.53
CA SER A 63 -24.21 -3.47 32.13
C SER A 63 -22.98 -3.19 31.27
N SER A 64 -22.44 -1.98 31.35
CA SER A 64 -21.22 -1.58 30.64
C SER A 64 -20.44 -0.62 31.52
N THR A 65 -19.28 -1.06 32.03
CA THR A 65 -18.49 -0.31 33.01
C THR A 65 -17.13 0.04 32.42
N PRO A 66 -16.68 1.30 32.46
CA PRO A 66 -15.31 1.65 32.06
C PRO A 66 -14.29 0.94 32.95
N VAL A 67 -13.27 0.34 32.34
CA VAL A 67 -12.18 -0.34 33.04
C VAL A 67 -10.83 0.10 32.44
N SER A 68 -9.75 -0.05 33.20
CA SER A 68 -8.41 0.22 32.70
C SER A 68 -8.04 -0.77 31.59
N ALA A 69 -7.36 -0.28 30.54
CA ALA A 69 -6.82 -1.12 29.48
C ALA A 69 -5.68 -2.01 29.99
N THR A 70 -5.69 -3.27 29.57
CA THR A 70 -4.59 -4.22 29.74
C THR A 70 -3.77 -4.29 28.45
N ARG A 71 -2.64 -5.02 28.46
CA ARG A 71 -1.84 -5.22 27.22
C ARG A 71 -2.62 -5.99 26.15
N ASP A 72 -3.44 -6.96 26.56
CA ASP A 72 -4.21 -7.80 25.65
C ASP A 72 -5.32 -7.03 24.93
N ASP A 73 -5.76 -5.89 25.51
CA ASP A 73 -6.76 -5.02 24.88
C ASP A 73 -6.17 -4.16 23.74
N VAL A 74 -4.86 -3.85 23.78
CA VAL A 74 -4.26 -2.81 22.95
C VAL A 74 -4.16 -3.21 21.47
N GLY A 75 -3.55 -4.36 21.20
CA GLY A 75 -3.35 -4.85 19.82
C GLY A 75 -4.68 -4.99 19.06
N PRO A 76 -5.68 -5.70 19.61
CA PRO A 76 -6.99 -5.83 18.98
C PRO A 76 -7.71 -4.49 18.77
N ALA A 77 -7.64 -3.56 19.74
CA ALA A 77 -8.27 -2.25 19.60
C ALA A 77 -7.65 -1.43 18.47
N PHE A 78 -6.32 -1.39 18.37
CA PHE A 78 -5.66 -0.68 17.27
C PHE A 78 -5.84 -1.41 15.93
N ALA A 79 -5.84 -2.74 15.90
CA ALA A 79 -6.10 -3.50 14.68
C ALA A 79 -7.52 -3.26 14.15
N ALA A 80 -8.53 -3.28 15.03
CA ALA A 80 -9.91 -2.94 14.67
C ALA A 80 -10.01 -1.50 14.15
N HIS A 81 -9.40 -0.54 14.86
CA HIS A 81 -9.39 0.85 14.44
C HIS A 81 -8.69 1.07 13.10
N LEU A 82 -7.59 0.35 12.85
CA LEU A 82 -6.87 0.43 11.57
C LEU A 82 -7.67 -0.20 10.43
N ARG A 83 -8.46 -1.26 10.67
CA ARG A 83 -9.42 -1.80 9.68
C ARG A 83 -10.49 -0.78 9.30
N GLU A 84 -10.97 0.00 10.26
CA GLU A 84 -11.98 1.06 10.01
C GLU A 84 -11.40 2.24 9.23
N LEU A 85 -10.18 2.67 9.55
CA LEU A 85 -9.54 3.81 8.91
C LEU A 85 -8.87 3.48 7.57
N GLY A 86 -8.45 2.23 7.37
CA GLY A 86 -7.57 1.82 6.28
C GLY A 86 -6.09 2.07 6.57
N LEU A 87 -5.21 1.42 5.80
CA LEU A 87 -3.75 1.51 6.00
C LEU A 87 -3.15 2.88 5.72
N ASP A 88 -3.87 3.76 5.02
CA ASP A 88 -3.47 5.15 4.78
C ASP A 88 -3.39 5.97 6.08
N ALA A 89 -3.97 5.49 7.18
CA ALA A 89 -3.83 6.07 8.51
C ALA A 89 -2.45 5.87 9.15
N LEU A 90 -1.58 5.05 8.54
CA LEU A 90 -0.20 4.84 8.98
C LEU A 90 0.76 5.88 8.38
N HIS A 91 1.94 6.00 8.98
CA HIS A 91 3.01 6.80 8.40
C HIS A 91 3.78 5.98 7.35
N TRP A 92 3.47 6.22 6.06
CA TRP A 92 4.18 5.60 4.94
C TRP A 92 5.39 6.44 4.52
N THR A 93 6.58 6.00 4.91
CA THR A 93 7.82 6.58 4.39
C THR A 93 8.01 6.23 2.92
N ASP A 94 8.84 7.01 2.20
CA ASP A 94 9.22 6.71 0.82
C ASP A 94 9.81 5.30 0.68
N ALA A 95 10.58 4.87 1.68
CA ALA A 95 11.20 3.54 1.70
C ALA A 95 10.16 2.42 1.92
N ALA A 96 9.19 2.62 2.83
CA ALA A 96 8.11 1.66 3.04
C ALA A 96 7.23 1.54 1.80
N THR A 97 6.87 2.67 1.19
CA THR A 97 6.08 2.74 -0.04
C THR A 97 6.78 2.04 -1.19
N ALA A 98 8.08 2.32 -1.39
CA ALA A 98 8.88 1.68 -2.42
C ALA A 98 9.02 0.16 -2.20
N LEU A 99 9.25 -0.29 -0.96
CA LEU A 99 9.34 -1.71 -0.64
C LEU A 99 8.00 -2.43 -0.88
N ARG A 100 6.88 -1.85 -0.42
CA ARG A 100 5.54 -2.40 -0.69
C ARG A 100 5.28 -2.56 -2.19
N ALA A 101 5.56 -1.53 -2.98
CA ALA A 101 5.35 -1.57 -4.42
C ALA A 101 6.24 -2.61 -5.13
N ARG A 102 7.51 -2.75 -4.69
CA ARG A 102 8.42 -3.80 -5.21
C ARG A 102 7.93 -5.21 -4.85
N LEU A 103 7.42 -5.41 -3.63
CA LEU A 103 6.84 -6.69 -3.21
C LEU A 103 5.55 -7.01 -3.94
N ALA A 104 4.67 -6.02 -4.14
CA ALA A 104 3.46 -6.17 -4.93
C ALA A 104 3.78 -6.66 -6.35
N LEU A 105 4.78 -6.07 -7.00
CA LEU A 105 5.23 -6.48 -8.33
C LEU A 105 5.73 -7.93 -8.32
N LEU A 106 6.55 -8.33 -7.34
CA LEU A 106 7.05 -9.69 -7.27
C LEU A 106 5.95 -10.71 -7.00
N HIS A 107 5.04 -10.41 -6.08
CA HIS A 107 3.91 -11.28 -5.79
C HIS A 107 3.01 -11.46 -7.01
N ARG A 108 2.71 -10.38 -7.75
CA ARG A 108 1.89 -10.45 -8.97
C ARG A 108 2.52 -11.34 -10.05
N GLU A 109 3.81 -11.21 -10.27
CA GLU A 109 4.50 -11.83 -11.42
C GLU A 109 5.07 -13.22 -11.14
N LEU A 110 5.43 -13.49 -9.87
CA LEU A 110 6.05 -14.74 -9.45
C LEU A 110 5.19 -15.54 -8.46
N GLY A 111 4.25 -14.90 -7.76
CA GLY A 111 3.46 -15.53 -6.70
C GLY A 111 4.31 -15.93 -5.50
N ALA A 112 3.95 -17.05 -4.87
CA ALA A 112 4.70 -17.61 -3.75
C ALA A 112 6.18 -17.91 -4.14
N PRO A 113 7.16 -17.69 -3.25
CA PRO A 113 7.01 -17.32 -1.84
C PRO A 113 6.94 -15.81 -1.56
N TRP A 114 6.86 -14.97 -2.59
CA TRP A 114 6.70 -13.52 -2.39
C TRP A 114 5.33 -13.22 -1.79
N PRO A 115 5.25 -12.48 -0.67
CA PRO A 115 4.02 -12.29 0.07
C PRO A 115 3.07 -11.35 -0.67
N ALA A 116 1.77 -11.58 -0.52
CA ALA A 116 0.79 -10.55 -0.84
C ALA A 116 1.00 -9.33 0.06
N VAL A 117 0.66 -8.14 -0.45
CA VAL A 117 0.76 -6.87 0.28
C VAL A 117 -0.52 -6.05 0.17
N ASP A 118 -1.65 -6.76 0.06
CA ASP A 118 -2.97 -6.22 0.30
C ASP A 118 -3.16 -5.85 1.77
N ASP A 119 -4.25 -5.12 2.04
CA ASP A 119 -4.48 -4.53 3.35
C ASP A 119 -4.67 -5.58 4.46
N GLU A 120 -5.23 -6.74 4.12
CA GLU A 120 -5.43 -7.84 5.07
C GLU A 120 -4.08 -8.44 5.49
N GLN A 121 -3.23 -8.78 4.52
CA GLN A 121 -1.92 -9.37 4.79
C GLN A 121 -0.98 -8.41 5.51
N LEU A 122 -1.04 -7.12 5.16
CA LEU A 122 -0.24 -6.08 5.82
C LEU A 122 -0.71 -5.82 7.25
N LEU A 123 -2.03 -5.82 7.50
CA LEU A 123 -2.55 -5.69 8.84
C LEU A 123 -2.10 -6.86 9.72
N ALA A 124 -2.18 -8.10 9.21
CA ALA A 124 -1.67 -9.28 9.91
C ALA A 124 -0.17 -9.15 10.23
N ALA A 125 0.63 -8.61 9.31
CA ALA A 125 2.06 -8.39 9.50
C ALA A 125 2.40 -7.36 10.60
N LEU A 126 1.48 -6.42 10.83
CA LEU A 126 1.59 -5.35 11.82
C LEU A 126 1.07 -5.74 13.21
N GLU A 127 0.33 -6.84 13.35
CA GLU A 127 -0.24 -7.27 14.64
C GLU A 127 0.78 -7.31 15.80
N PRO A 128 2.03 -7.79 15.62
CA PRO A 128 3.04 -7.75 16.68
C PRO A 128 3.43 -6.33 17.09
N ASP A 129 3.52 -5.39 16.15
CA ASP A 129 3.86 -3.99 16.46
C ASP A 129 2.69 -3.30 17.16
N LEU A 130 1.44 -3.58 16.72
CA LEU A 130 0.21 -3.06 17.32
C LEU A 130 0.06 -3.54 18.77
N ALA A 131 0.34 -4.81 19.05
CA ALA A 131 0.32 -5.36 20.40
C ALA A 131 1.40 -4.74 21.32
N GLY A 132 2.50 -4.28 20.74
CA GLY A 132 3.59 -3.60 21.45
C GLY A 132 3.31 -2.13 21.81
N LEU A 133 2.24 -1.54 21.27
CA LEU A 133 1.91 -0.14 21.51
C LEU A 133 1.49 0.13 22.97
N ARG A 134 1.58 1.40 23.35
CA ARG A 134 0.95 1.88 24.58
C ARG A 134 -0.52 2.22 24.31
N PRO A 135 -1.41 2.17 25.31
CA PRO A 135 -2.82 2.54 25.15
C PRO A 135 -3.07 3.94 24.58
N ASP A 136 -2.14 4.86 24.76
CA ASP A 136 -2.18 6.26 24.28
C ASP A 136 -1.24 6.52 23.09
N ALA A 137 -0.71 5.46 22.47
CA ALA A 137 0.18 5.59 21.33
C ALA A 137 -0.57 6.08 20.08
N SER A 138 0.15 6.78 19.21
CA SER A 138 -0.33 7.13 17.86
C SER A 138 0.14 6.09 16.84
N LEU A 139 -0.77 5.69 15.95
CA LEU A 139 -0.47 4.81 14.81
C LEU A 139 0.63 5.37 13.89
N GLN A 140 0.79 6.70 13.85
CA GLN A 140 1.84 7.37 13.09
C GLN A 140 3.27 7.04 13.56
N ARG A 141 3.42 6.41 14.74
CA ARG A 141 4.71 5.98 15.28
C ARG A 141 5.12 4.57 14.86
N LEU A 142 4.25 3.83 14.16
CA LEU A 142 4.54 2.48 13.73
C LEU A 142 5.63 2.48 12.64
N ASP A 143 6.61 1.60 12.80
CA ASP A 143 7.65 1.39 11.79
C ASP A 143 7.17 0.39 10.74
N VAL A 144 6.40 0.91 9.78
CA VAL A 144 5.83 0.14 8.66
C VAL A 144 6.93 -0.51 7.81
N LEU A 145 8.07 0.15 7.65
CA LEU A 145 9.18 -0.38 6.86
C LEU A 145 9.73 -1.66 7.50
N SER A 146 9.93 -1.66 8.81
CA SER A 146 10.38 -2.85 9.54
C SER A 146 9.35 -3.97 9.47
N ALA A 147 8.06 -3.67 9.54
CA ALA A 147 7.00 -4.67 9.37
C ALA A 147 7.04 -5.33 7.98
N LEU A 148 7.17 -4.54 6.91
CA LEU A 148 7.31 -5.03 5.55
C LEU A 148 8.58 -5.88 5.37
N ARG A 149 9.70 -5.49 5.98
CA ARG A 149 10.94 -6.27 5.92
C ARG A 149 10.81 -7.65 6.55
N ARG A 150 9.97 -7.81 7.57
CA ARG A 150 9.69 -9.13 8.18
C ARG A 150 8.88 -10.05 7.26
N LEU A 151 8.18 -9.49 6.26
CA LEU A 151 7.47 -10.27 5.25
C LEU A 151 8.40 -10.83 4.17
N LEU A 152 9.65 -10.36 4.09
CA LEU A 152 10.58 -10.80 3.06
C LEU A 152 10.86 -12.31 3.22
N PRO A 153 10.60 -13.13 2.17
CA PRO A 153 10.77 -14.57 2.25
C PRO A 153 12.26 -14.92 2.26
N TRP A 154 12.68 -15.78 3.18
CA TRP A 154 14.02 -16.34 3.15
C TRP A 154 14.01 -17.68 2.43
N PRO A 155 14.95 -17.97 1.52
CA PRO A 155 16.15 -17.18 1.14
C PRO A 155 15.96 -16.20 -0.03
N GLU A 156 14.79 -16.16 -0.67
CA GLU A 156 14.54 -15.42 -1.92
C GLU A 156 14.78 -13.91 -1.80
N ALA A 157 14.61 -13.35 -0.60
CA ALA A 157 14.88 -11.95 -0.27
C ALA A 157 16.29 -11.50 -0.70
N SER A 158 17.27 -12.40 -0.75
CA SER A 158 18.63 -12.10 -1.23
C SER A 158 18.67 -11.62 -2.69
N ARG A 159 17.64 -11.95 -3.49
CA ARG A 159 17.51 -11.58 -4.90
C ARG A 159 16.62 -10.36 -5.15
N LEU A 160 16.12 -9.70 -4.10
CA LEU A 160 15.20 -8.57 -4.23
C LEU A 160 15.76 -7.44 -5.12
N ASP A 161 17.03 -7.08 -4.92
CA ASP A 161 17.69 -6.02 -5.68
C ASP A 161 18.06 -6.43 -7.11
N GLU A 162 18.18 -7.73 -7.38
CA GLU A 162 18.35 -8.28 -8.73
C GLU A 162 17.02 -8.24 -9.51
N LEU A 163 15.93 -8.69 -8.87
CA LEU A 163 14.63 -8.86 -9.52
C LEU A 163 13.89 -7.54 -9.73
N VAL A 164 13.97 -6.66 -8.75
CA VAL A 164 13.27 -5.36 -8.70
C VAL A 164 14.20 -4.28 -8.15
N PRO A 165 15.28 -3.90 -8.87
CA PRO A 165 16.24 -2.91 -8.40
C PRO A 165 15.61 -1.54 -8.13
N GLU A 166 16.17 -0.77 -7.21
CA GLU A 166 15.70 0.61 -6.98
C GLU A 166 16.09 1.58 -8.10
N HIS A 167 17.18 1.27 -8.81
CA HIS A 167 17.74 2.11 -9.87
C HIS A 167 18.12 1.27 -11.08
N LEU A 168 17.79 1.77 -12.26
CA LEU A 168 18.21 1.23 -13.54
C LEU A 168 19.49 1.92 -14.00
N ALA A 169 20.52 1.15 -14.32
CA ALA A 169 21.68 1.68 -15.03
C ALA A 169 21.30 1.90 -16.51
N VAL A 170 21.62 3.06 -17.05
CA VAL A 170 21.38 3.41 -18.46
C VAL A 170 22.70 3.62 -19.21
N PRO A 171 22.74 3.53 -20.55
CA PRO A 171 23.99 3.55 -21.31
C PRO A 171 24.86 4.81 -21.12
N SER A 172 24.27 5.94 -20.68
CA SER A 172 25.03 7.14 -20.32
C SER A 172 25.95 6.97 -19.11
N GLY A 173 25.83 5.86 -18.38
CA GLY A 173 26.49 5.59 -17.11
C GLY A 173 25.68 6.07 -15.88
N SER A 174 24.56 6.78 -16.10
CA SER A 174 23.69 7.22 -15.01
C SER A 174 22.95 6.04 -14.37
N ARG A 175 22.60 6.19 -13.09
CA ARG A 175 21.67 5.32 -12.36
C ARG A 175 20.37 6.07 -12.11
N VAL A 176 19.30 5.67 -12.78
CA VAL A 176 18.00 6.35 -12.75
C VAL A 176 17.04 5.59 -11.85
N ARG A 177 16.40 6.27 -10.91
CA ARG A 177 15.43 5.65 -9.99
C ARG A 177 14.27 5.03 -10.79
N ILE A 178 13.87 3.82 -10.38
CA ILE A 178 12.67 3.15 -10.87
C ILE A 178 11.53 3.50 -9.93
N ALA A 179 10.45 4.06 -10.46
CA ALA A 179 9.21 4.27 -9.74
C ALA A 179 8.34 3.01 -9.89
N TYR A 180 8.03 2.38 -8.76
CA TYR A 180 7.11 1.25 -8.70
C TYR A 180 5.76 1.72 -8.19
N SER A 181 4.69 1.03 -8.59
CA SER A 181 3.35 1.18 -8.00
C SER A 181 2.90 -0.15 -7.39
N ALA A 182 2.14 -0.06 -6.30
CA ALA A 182 1.45 -1.21 -5.72
C ALA A 182 0.12 -1.52 -6.43
N ASP A 183 -0.29 -0.69 -7.40
CA ASP A 183 -1.49 -0.95 -8.21
C ASP A 183 -1.37 -2.28 -8.96
N PRO A 184 -2.48 -3.04 -9.10
CA PRO A 184 -2.48 -4.32 -9.82
C PRO A 184 -1.89 -4.23 -11.23
N ASP A 185 -2.16 -3.13 -11.94
CA ASP A 185 -1.67 -2.87 -13.31
C ASP A 185 -0.43 -1.97 -13.35
N GLY A 186 0.15 -1.66 -12.18
CA GLY A 186 1.31 -0.81 -12.03
C GLY A 186 2.53 -1.37 -12.78
N ARG A 187 3.12 -0.55 -13.66
CA ARG A 187 4.38 -0.87 -14.35
C ARG A 187 5.56 -0.14 -13.70
N PRO A 188 6.76 -0.72 -13.67
CA PRO A 188 7.96 -0.02 -13.25
C PRO A 188 8.30 1.09 -14.25
N VAL A 189 8.32 2.33 -13.78
CA VAL A 189 8.53 3.53 -14.60
C VAL A 189 9.93 4.08 -14.41
N VAL A 190 10.61 4.40 -15.51
CA VAL A 190 11.88 5.13 -15.51
C VAL A 190 11.72 6.44 -16.27
N ALA A 191 11.76 7.55 -15.53
CA ALA A 191 11.73 8.89 -16.10
C ALA A 191 13.16 9.38 -16.38
N VAL A 192 13.55 9.40 -17.65
CA VAL A 192 14.94 9.60 -18.08
C VAL A 192 15.02 10.49 -19.30
N LYS A 193 16.10 11.27 -19.40
CA LYS A 193 16.36 12.06 -20.61
C LYS A 193 16.60 11.12 -21.79
N LEU A 194 15.93 11.37 -22.91
CA LEU A 194 16.00 10.53 -24.10
C LEU A 194 17.46 10.28 -24.55
N GLN A 195 18.30 11.32 -24.53
CA GLN A 195 19.71 11.25 -24.91
C GLN A 195 20.58 10.33 -24.03
N GLU A 196 20.09 9.91 -22.86
CA GLU A 196 20.78 8.96 -21.99
C GLU A 196 20.50 7.50 -22.39
N LEU A 197 19.56 7.27 -23.30
CA LEU A 197 19.18 5.94 -23.80
C LEU A 197 19.69 5.65 -25.22
N PHE A 198 20.41 6.56 -25.86
CA PHE A 198 21.02 6.25 -27.16
C PHE A 198 21.90 5.01 -27.07
N GLY A 199 21.88 4.16 -28.09
CA GLY A 199 22.54 2.86 -28.06
C GLY A 199 21.76 1.75 -27.34
N LEU A 200 20.69 2.07 -26.60
CA LEU A 200 19.86 1.05 -25.94
C LEU A 200 18.87 0.46 -26.94
N ALA A 201 19.24 -0.68 -27.52
CA ALA A 201 18.43 -1.37 -28.51
C ALA A 201 17.17 -2.03 -27.91
N GLU A 202 17.35 -2.75 -26.79
CA GLU A 202 16.27 -3.49 -26.14
C GLU A 202 15.80 -2.77 -24.87
N THR A 203 14.48 -2.82 -24.65
CA THR A 203 13.88 -2.30 -23.40
C THR A 203 14.25 -3.23 -22.25
N PRO A 204 14.93 -2.74 -21.19
CA PRO A 204 15.26 -3.56 -20.04
C PRO A 204 14.02 -4.18 -19.41
N ARG A 205 14.17 -5.43 -18.97
CA ARG A 205 13.12 -6.20 -18.33
C ARG A 205 13.52 -6.56 -16.91
N LEU A 206 12.59 -6.38 -15.99
CA LEU A 206 12.70 -6.77 -14.59
C LEU A 206 12.04 -8.14 -14.37
N VAL A 207 12.15 -8.66 -13.15
CA VAL A 207 11.46 -9.87 -12.71
C VAL A 207 11.73 -11.05 -13.65
N GLN A 208 13.01 -11.40 -13.84
CA GLN A 208 13.44 -12.51 -14.70
C GLN A 208 12.96 -12.37 -16.16
N GLY A 209 12.90 -11.14 -16.68
CA GLY A 209 12.51 -10.89 -18.07
C GLY A 209 11.01 -10.72 -18.31
N ARG A 210 10.17 -10.88 -17.27
CA ARG A 210 8.70 -10.85 -17.41
C ARG A 210 8.17 -9.44 -17.64
N VAL A 211 8.72 -8.46 -16.94
CA VAL A 211 8.14 -7.10 -16.88
C VAL A 211 9.03 -6.12 -17.62
N ARG A 212 8.52 -5.51 -18.69
CA ARG A 212 9.22 -4.41 -19.38
C ARG A 212 9.17 -3.13 -18.54
N VAL A 213 10.27 -2.39 -18.51
CA VAL A 213 10.29 -1.03 -17.96
C VAL A 213 9.52 -0.09 -18.88
N LEU A 214 8.64 0.72 -18.30
CA LEU A 214 7.98 1.81 -19.00
C LEU A 214 8.87 3.07 -18.93
N PHE A 215 9.38 3.53 -20.06
CA PHE A 215 10.15 4.76 -20.11
C PHE A 215 9.25 5.98 -20.27
N HIS A 216 9.39 6.93 -19.37
CA HIS A 216 8.94 8.30 -19.57
C HIS A 216 10.14 9.09 -20.13
N LEU A 217 10.17 9.24 -21.46
CA LEU A 217 11.26 9.90 -22.16
C LEU A 217 11.14 11.41 -22.00
N LEU A 218 12.23 12.03 -21.54
CA LEU A 218 12.27 13.45 -21.22
C LEU A 218 13.23 14.22 -22.13
N SER A 219 12.93 15.51 -22.32
CA SER A 219 13.85 16.46 -22.95
C SER A 219 15.05 16.78 -22.05
N PRO A 220 16.08 17.47 -22.55
CA PRO A 220 17.18 17.93 -21.70
C PRO A 220 16.73 18.78 -20.51
N GLY A 221 15.66 19.57 -20.71
CA GLY A 221 15.00 20.36 -19.67
C GLY A 221 13.99 19.58 -18.82
N ARG A 222 13.96 18.23 -18.91
CA ARG A 222 13.06 17.32 -18.19
C ARG A 222 11.57 17.46 -18.52
N ALA A 223 11.22 18.05 -19.66
CA ALA A 223 9.83 18.05 -20.13
C ALA A 223 9.48 16.69 -20.76
N PRO A 224 8.25 16.16 -20.58
CA PRO A 224 7.82 14.93 -21.23
C PRO A 224 7.89 15.00 -22.76
N LEU A 225 8.37 13.92 -23.40
CA LEU A 225 8.45 13.79 -24.86
C LEU A 225 7.62 12.61 -25.36
N ALA A 226 7.76 11.46 -24.72
CA ALA A 226 7.09 10.22 -25.11
C ALA A 226 7.02 9.26 -23.92
N VAL A 227 6.10 8.32 -23.98
CA VAL A 227 6.00 7.19 -23.06
C VAL A 227 6.08 5.92 -23.90
N THR A 228 6.99 5.00 -23.58
CA THR A 228 7.16 3.74 -24.33
C THR A 228 7.68 2.61 -23.45
N ASP A 229 7.14 1.41 -23.63
CA ASP A 229 7.70 0.13 -23.15
C ASP A 229 8.29 -0.71 -24.31
N ASP A 230 8.46 -0.08 -25.47
CA ASP A 230 9.09 -0.65 -26.66
C ASP A 230 10.03 0.39 -27.29
N LEU A 231 11.25 0.47 -26.74
CA LEU A 231 12.29 1.37 -27.24
C LEU A 231 12.64 1.11 -28.72
N ALA A 232 12.66 -0.16 -29.14
CA ALA A 232 13.00 -0.51 -30.52
C ALA A 232 12.01 0.10 -31.52
N SER A 233 10.71 -0.03 -31.24
CA SER A 233 9.66 0.58 -32.04
C SER A 233 9.70 2.10 -31.97
N PHE A 234 10.03 2.68 -30.81
CA PHE A 234 10.21 4.13 -30.65
C PHE A 234 11.33 4.67 -31.53
N TRP A 235 12.48 4.00 -31.58
CA TRP A 235 13.63 4.40 -32.41
C TRP A 235 13.33 4.34 -33.90
N ASN A 236 12.57 3.33 -34.34
CA ASN A 236 12.24 3.13 -35.76
C ASN A 236 11.14 4.06 -36.30
N GLY A 237 10.38 4.73 -35.44
CA GLY A 237 9.28 5.60 -35.88
C GLY A 237 9.27 6.94 -35.13
N PRO A 238 8.61 7.02 -33.96
CA PRO A 238 8.37 8.29 -33.26
C PRO A 238 9.60 9.16 -33.00
N TYR A 239 10.79 8.55 -32.86
CA TYR A 239 12.03 9.29 -32.63
C TYR A 239 12.31 10.35 -33.71
N ALA A 240 11.99 10.09 -34.98
CA ALA A 240 12.29 11.03 -36.07
C ALA A 240 11.62 12.40 -35.86
N ASP A 241 10.36 12.39 -35.42
CA ASP A 241 9.59 13.61 -35.14
C ASP A 241 10.10 14.31 -33.88
N VAL A 242 10.39 13.55 -32.82
CA VAL A 242 10.99 14.07 -31.59
C VAL A 242 12.34 14.73 -31.91
N ARG A 243 13.17 14.10 -32.74
CA ARG A 243 14.46 14.64 -33.19
C ARG A 243 14.29 15.98 -33.91
N LYS A 244 13.36 16.05 -34.87
CA LYS A 244 13.07 17.27 -35.65
C LYS A 244 12.70 18.43 -34.74
N GLN A 245 11.83 18.20 -33.77
CA GLN A 245 11.41 19.22 -32.81
C GLN A 245 12.55 19.61 -31.86
N MET A 246 13.23 18.62 -31.29
CA MET A 246 14.22 18.84 -30.24
C MET A 246 15.52 19.48 -30.76
N ARG A 247 15.91 19.23 -32.01
CA ARG A 247 17.09 19.89 -32.61
C ARG A 247 16.94 21.41 -32.70
N GLY A 248 15.72 21.92 -32.90
CA GLY A 248 15.43 23.36 -32.85
C GLY A 248 15.39 23.91 -31.43
N ARG A 249 14.72 23.21 -30.51
CA ARG A 249 14.52 23.69 -29.12
C ARG A 249 15.76 23.56 -28.23
N TYR A 250 16.58 22.54 -28.46
CA TYR A 250 17.78 22.22 -27.68
C TYR A 250 19.00 21.98 -28.62
N PRO A 251 19.47 23.00 -29.36
CA PRO A 251 20.52 22.83 -30.38
C PRO A 251 21.90 22.47 -29.82
N LYS A 252 22.13 22.66 -28.51
CA LYS A 252 23.39 22.31 -27.83
C LYS A 252 23.47 20.83 -27.40
N HIS A 253 22.41 20.05 -27.62
CA HIS A 253 22.28 18.65 -27.21
C HIS A 253 22.38 17.70 -28.42
N PRO A 254 22.82 16.44 -28.21
CA PRO A 254 22.93 15.48 -29.30
C PRO A 254 21.55 15.01 -29.76
N TRP A 255 21.30 15.10 -31.07
CA TRP A 255 20.09 14.63 -31.75
C TRP A 255 20.51 13.84 -33.00
N PRO A 256 21.14 12.66 -32.83
CA PRO A 256 21.73 11.87 -33.91
C PRO A 256 20.67 11.37 -34.90
N GLU A 257 21.04 11.21 -36.16
CA GLU A 257 20.15 10.56 -37.16
C GLU A 257 19.97 9.08 -36.86
N ASP A 258 21.05 8.42 -36.46
CA ASP A 258 21.03 7.04 -35.97
C ASP A 258 21.06 7.02 -34.43
N PRO A 259 19.93 6.76 -33.73
CA PRO A 259 19.91 6.64 -32.28
C PRO A 259 20.46 5.30 -31.77
N TRP A 260 20.62 4.29 -32.64
CA TRP A 260 21.02 2.92 -32.27
C TRP A 260 22.50 2.77 -31.97
N THR A 261 23.34 3.60 -32.58
CA THR A 261 24.80 3.55 -32.42
C THR A 261 25.36 4.80 -31.75
N ALA A 262 24.53 5.83 -31.56
CA ALA A 262 24.98 7.06 -30.97
C ALA A 262 25.40 6.88 -29.49
N PRO A 263 26.50 7.53 -29.06
CA PRO A 263 26.92 7.46 -27.67
C PRO A 263 25.92 8.20 -26.77
N ALA A 264 25.36 7.48 -25.80
CA ALA A 264 24.50 8.06 -24.78
C ALA A 264 25.24 9.06 -23.89
N THR A 265 24.52 10.09 -23.44
CA THR A 265 25.10 11.08 -22.52
C THR A 265 24.05 11.84 -21.73
N ALA A 266 24.41 12.24 -20.51
CA ALA A 266 23.65 13.22 -19.73
C ALA A 266 24.02 14.68 -20.07
N LYS A 267 25.04 14.90 -20.91
CA LYS A 267 25.69 16.19 -21.15
C LYS A 267 25.26 16.83 -22.48
N THR A 268 25.75 18.05 -22.73
CA THR A 268 25.65 18.76 -24.02
C THR A 268 26.72 18.26 -24.99
N THR A 269 26.51 18.46 -26.30
CA THR A 269 27.45 18.05 -27.35
C THR A 269 28.85 18.62 -27.16
N LYS A 270 28.96 19.88 -26.69
CA LYS A 270 30.26 20.51 -26.40
C LYS A 270 31.03 19.73 -25.33
N ARG A 271 30.37 19.40 -24.21
CA ARG A 271 30.98 18.67 -23.09
C ARG A 271 31.31 17.20 -23.42
N MET A 272 30.70 16.62 -24.44
CA MET A 272 31.08 15.29 -24.94
C MET A 272 32.38 15.30 -25.73
N ARG A 273 32.80 16.44 -26.27
CA ARG A 273 34.03 16.57 -27.07
C ARG A 273 35.24 16.97 -26.24
N GLU A 274 35.00 17.47 -25.03
CA GLU A 274 36.02 18.01 -24.12
C GLU A 274 36.52 16.98 -23.10
N GLY A 275 35.94 15.78 -23.06
CA GLY A 275 36.34 14.68 -22.17
C GLY A 275 36.26 13.36 -22.92
#